data_AF-A0A817AIH3-F1
#
_entry.id   AF-A0A817AIH3-F1
#
_cell.length_a   1.000
_cell.length_b   1.000
_cell.length_c   1.000
_cell.angle_alpha   90.00
_cell.angle_beta   90.00
_cell.angle_gamma   90.00
#
_symmetry.space_group_name_H-M   'P 1'
#
loop_
_entity.id
_entity.type
_entity.pdbx_description
1 polymer ?
#
loop_
_entity_poly.entity_id
_entity_poly.type
_entity_poly.pdbx_seq_one_letter_code
_entity_poly.pdbx_strand_id
1 'polypeptide(L)'
;TWRQQETTMSLMWLLLQKRVPIPSSCIRTFVDFLVHDNVELRKISEEGITAFSRLQKPGRIYVEKTLEEILQRPVNVDECRPGDRDDNLWVTIDDY
;
A
#
# COMPACT_ATOMS: atom_id res chain seq x y z
N THR A 1 -27.03 -3.09 19.16
CA THR A 1 -26.52 -1.96 19.97
C THR A 1 -25.17 -1.52 19.43
N TRP A 2 -24.72 -0.29 19.73
CA TRP A 2 -23.44 0.24 19.25
C TRP A 2 -22.24 -0.65 19.60
N ARG A 3 -22.21 -1.24 20.80
CA ARG A 3 -21.19 -2.22 21.21
C ARG A 3 -21.15 -3.48 20.35
N GLN A 4 -22.32 -3.97 19.94
CA GLN A 4 -22.40 -5.12 19.04
C GLN A 4 -21.83 -4.76 17.67
N GLN A 5 -22.13 -3.57 17.15
CA GLN A 5 -21.59 -3.09 15.88
C GLN A 5 -20.07 -2.98 15.93
N GLU A 6 -19.50 -2.41 17.01
CA GLU A 6 -18.06 -2.34 17.21
C GLU A 6 -17.43 -3.74 17.18
N THR A 7 -17.98 -4.68 17.95
CA THR A 7 -17.47 -6.06 17.99
C THR A 7 -17.59 -6.75 16.64
N THR A 8 -18.73 -6.59 15.95
CA THR A 8 -18.94 -7.20 14.63
C THR A 8 -17.98 -6.62 13.59
N MET A 9 -17.76 -5.32 13.57
CA MET A 9 -16.84 -4.66 12.65
C MET A 9 -15.39 -5.11 12.89
N SER A 10 -14.97 -5.19 14.15
CA SER A 10 -13.64 -5.72 14.52
C SER A 10 -13.47 -7.19 14.17
N LEU A 11 -14.52 -8.02 14.27
CA LEU A 11 -14.47 -9.42 13.84
C LEU A 11 -14.42 -9.54 12.31
N MET A 12 -15.20 -8.73 11.59
CA MET A 12 -15.19 -8.70 10.12
C MET A 12 -13.80 -8.35 9.57
N TRP A 13 -13.08 -7.47 10.26
CA TRP A 13 -11.68 -7.17 9.97
C TRP A 13 -10.76 -8.39 10.05
N LEU A 14 -10.91 -9.23 11.08
CA LEU A 14 -10.07 -10.43 11.25
C LEU A 14 -10.30 -11.49 10.16
N LEU A 15 -11.45 -11.45 9.50
CA LEU A 15 -11.81 -12.40 8.44
C LEU A 15 -11.24 -12.02 7.07
N LEU A 16 -10.49 -10.91 6.97
CA LEU A 16 -9.91 -10.46 5.71
C LEU A 16 -8.73 -11.32 5.28
N GLN A 17 -8.87 -11.91 4.09
CA GLN A 17 -7.84 -12.77 3.51
C GLN A 17 -7.37 -12.20 2.17
N LYS A 18 -6.05 -12.23 1.95
CA LYS A 18 -5.43 -11.69 0.72
C LYS A 18 -5.88 -12.39 -0.57
N ARG A 19 -6.29 -13.67 -0.48
CA ARG A 19 -6.65 -14.50 -1.63
C ARG A 19 -8.15 -14.59 -1.89
N VAL A 20 -8.98 -14.02 -1.00
CA VAL A 20 -10.43 -14.11 -1.11
C VAL A 20 -10.95 -12.72 -1.49
N PRO A 21 -11.74 -12.59 -2.56
CA PRO A 21 -12.36 -11.32 -2.91
C PRO A 21 -13.30 -10.89 -1.78
N ILE A 22 -13.09 -9.67 -1.28
CA ILE A 22 -13.90 -9.09 -0.22
C ILE A 22 -15.28 -8.75 -0.81
N PRO A 23 -16.39 -9.18 -0.19
CA PRO A 23 -17.72 -8.82 -0.66
C PRO A 23 -17.91 -7.31 -0.72
N SER A 24 -18.43 -6.78 -1.83
CA SER A 24 -18.66 -5.33 -1.98
C SER A 24 -19.63 -4.77 -0.94
N SER A 25 -20.53 -5.60 -0.40
CA SER A 25 -21.40 -5.23 0.72
C SER A 25 -20.60 -4.91 1.98
N CYS A 26 -19.55 -5.69 2.29
CA CYS A 26 -18.66 -5.43 3.42
C CYS A 26 -17.94 -4.08 3.25
N ILE A 27 -17.37 -3.83 2.07
CA ILE A 27 -16.69 -2.57 1.78
C ILE A 27 -17.66 -1.39 1.96
N ARG A 28 -18.89 -1.51 1.43
CA ARG A 28 -19.91 -0.47 1.57
C ARG A 28 -20.26 -0.20 3.03
N THR A 29 -20.45 -1.24 3.83
CA THR A 29 -20.72 -1.09 5.27
C THR A 29 -19.63 -0.29 5.98
N PHE A 30 -18.35 -0.57 5.71
CA PHE A 30 -17.24 0.21 6.28
C PHE A 30 -17.21 1.66 5.79
N VAL A 31 -17.52 1.90 4.51
CA VAL A 31 -17.63 3.27 3.97
C VAL A 31 -18.78 4.03 4.64
N ASP A 32 -19.93 3.40 4.83
CA ASP A 32 -21.10 4.01 5.47
C ASP A 32 -20.80 4.40 6.94
N PHE A 33 -19.96 3.62 7.63
CA PHE A 33 -19.56 3.92 9.01
C PHE A 33 -18.48 5.01 9.15
N LEU A 34 -17.86 5.50 8.07
CA LEU A 34 -16.92 6.62 8.13
C LEU A 34 -17.56 7.92 8.62
N VAL A 35 -18.85 8.12 8.32
CA VAL A 35 -19.62 9.31 8.72
C VAL A 35 -20.44 9.10 10.00
N HIS A 36 -20.22 7.99 10.70
CA HIS A 36 -20.98 7.63 11.89
C HIS A 36 -20.65 8.55 13.08
N ASP A 37 -21.63 8.79 13.96
CA ASP A 37 -21.48 9.70 15.12
C ASP A 37 -20.48 9.18 16.17
N ASN A 38 -20.38 7.85 16.29
CA ASN A 38 -19.44 7.18 17.18
C ASN A 38 -18.01 7.20 16.60
N VAL A 39 -17.10 7.88 17.31
CA VAL A 39 -15.68 8.02 16.97
C VAL A 39 -14.97 6.67 16.82
N GLU A 40 -15.26 5.69 17.68
CA GLU A 40 -14.59 4.38 17.64
C GLU A 40 -14.99 3.59 16.40
N LEU A 41 -16.27 3.64 16.01
CA LEU A 41 -16.73 3.04 14.75
C LEU A 41 -16.07 3.69 13.52
N ARG A 42 -15.84 5.01 13.55
CA ARG A 42 -15.12 5.70 12.47
C ARG A 42 -13.67 5.22 12.36
N LYS A 43 -12.96 5.09 13.49
CA LYS A 43 -11.57 4.58 13.51
C LYS A 43 -11.47 3.16 12.94
N ILE A 44 -12.33 2.26 13.43
CA ILE A 44 -12.39 0.87 12.93
C ILE A 44 -12.68 0.86 11.42
N SER A 45 -13.54 1.78 10.97
CA SER A 45 -13.90 1.87 9.56
C SER A 45 -12.77 2.37 8.67
N GLU A 46 -12.03 3.37 9.12
CA GLU A 46 -10.85 3.93 8.44
C GLU A 46 -9.72 2.90 8.32
N GLU A 47 -9.42 2.20 9.42
CA GLU A 47 -8.48 1.09 9.42
C GLU A 47 -8.92 0.00 8.43
N GLY A 48 -10.21 -0.37 8.51
CA GLY A 48 -10.95 -1.23 7.59
C GLY A 48 -10.62 -1.00 6.12
N ILE A 49 -10.95 0.20 5.66
CA ILE A 49 -10.79 0.63 4.27
C ILE A 49 -9.32 0.66 3.86
N THR A 50 -8.43 1.05 4.78
CA THR A 50 -7.00 1.05 4.54
C THR A 50 -6.47 -0.36 4.26
N ALA A 51 -6.88 -1.38 5.03
CA ALA A 51 -6.46 -2.75 4.69
C ALA A 51 -7.13 -3.28 3.44
N PHE A 52 -8.41 -2.98 3.17
CA PHE A 52 -9.03 -3.38 1.91
C PHE A 52 -8.21 -2.88 0.72
N SER A 53 -7.81 -1.62 0.76
CA SER A 53 -6.99 -0.98 -0.27
C SER A 53 -5.62 -1.64 -0.41
N ARG A 54 -5.02 -2.10 0.69
CA ARG A 54 -3.74 -2.83 0.68
C ARG A 54 -3.88 -4.26 0.15
N LEU A 55 -4.95 -4.96 0.52
CA LEU A 55 -5.21 -6.34 0.11
C LEU A 55 -5.58 -6.44 -1.37
N GLN A 56 -6.36 -5.46 -1.86
CA GLN A 56 -6.77 -5.38 -3.27
C GLN A 56 -5.79 -4.60 -4.14
N LYS A 57 -4.64 -4.16 -3.59
CA LYS A 57 -3.61 -3.48 -4.37
C LYS A 57 -3.17 -4.39 -5.52
N PRO A 58 -3.27 -3.94 -6.79
CA PRO A 58 -2.78 -4.71 -7.92
C PRO A 58 -1.30 -5.08 -7.74
N GLY A 59 -0.92 -6.27 -8.22
CA GLY A 59 0.48 -6.69 -8.25
C GLY A 59 1.33 -5.65 -8.98
N ARG A 60 2.50 -5.33 -8.41
CA ARG A 60 3.48 -4.49 -9.10
C ARG A 60 4.19 -5.34 -10.14
N ILE A 61 4.28 -4.83 -11.36
CA ILE A 61 5.16 -5.39 -12.38
C ILE A 61 6.53 -4.74 -12.17
N TYR A 62 7.53 -5.55 -11.82
CA TYR A 62 8.91 -5.11 -11.76
C TYR A 62 9.53 -5.35 -13.13
N VAL A 63 10.07 -4.28 -13.72
CA VAL A 63 10.91 -4.39 -14.91
C VAL A 63 12.34 -4.37 -14.41
N GLU A 64 12.97 -5.54 -14.35
CA GLU A 64 14.39 -5.62 -14.08
C GLU A 64 15.14 -5.10 -15.31
N LYS A 65 15.98 -4.09 -15.09
CA LYS A 65 16.94 -3.61 -16.08
C LYS A 65 18.34 -3.79 -15.51
N THR A 66 19.26 -4.25 -16.33
CA THR A 66 20.68 -4.25 -15.93
C THR A 66 21.19 -2.81 -15.88
N LEU A 67 22.25 -2.57 -15.12
CA LEU A 67 22.86 -1.23 -15.06
C LEU A 67 23.40 -0.81 -16.44
N GLU A 68 23.84 -1.77 -17.26
CA GLU A 68 24.28 -1.55 -18.64
C GLU A 68 23.13 -1.11 -19.55
N GLU A 69 21.94 -1.68 -19.37
CA GLU A 69 20.73 -1.27 -20.10
C GLU A 69 20.26 0.13 -19.70
N ILE A 70 20.45 0.52 -18.44
CA ILE A 70 20.13 1.87 -17.94
C ILE A 70 21.14 2.89 -18.47
N LEU A 71 22.44 2.58 -18.35
CA LEU A 71 23.53 3.50 -18.70
C LEU A 71 23.89 3.48 -20.19
N GLN A 72 23.34 2.55 -20.97
CA GLN A 72 23.63 2.35 -22.40
C GLN A 72 25.14 2.20 -22.69
N ARG A 73 25.91 1.67 -21.72
CA ARG A 73 27.36 1.49 -21.80
C ARG A 73 27.79 0.26 -20.97
N PRO A 74 28.90 -0.41 -21.31
CA PRO A 74 29.45 -1.48 -20.48
C PRO A 74 29.86 -0.94 -19.12
N VAL A 75 29.50 -1.66 -18.05
CA VAL A 75 29.84 -1.28 -16.68
C VAL A 75 31.10 -2.02 -16.26
N ASN A 76 32.12 -1.28 -15.86
CA ASN A 76 33.31 -1.87 -15.25
C ASN A 76 33.09 -1.99 -13.74
N VAL A 77 32.99 -3.22 -13.23
CA VAL A 77 32.62 -3.50 -11.82
C VAL A 77 33.67 -2.95 -10.85
N ASP A 78 34.92 -2.84 -11.28
CA ASP A 78 36.04 -2.28 -10.50
C ASP A 78 35.94 -0.75 -10.29
N GLU A 79 35.06 -0.07 -11.02
CA GLU A 79 34.81 1.38 -10.89
C GLU A 79 33.59 1.72 -10.02
N CYS A 80 32.94 0.73 -9.42
CA CYS A 80 31.74 0.94 -8.63
C CYS A 80 32.08 1.62 -7.28
N ARG A 81 31.94 2.95 -7.21
CA ARG A 81 32.23 3.75 -6.01
C ARG A 81 30.94 4.16 -5.29
N PRO A 82 30.78 3.95 -3.99
CA PRO A 82 29.62 4.48 -3.27
C PRO A 82 29.62 6.01 -3.24
N GLY A 83 28.45 6.63 -3.06
CA GLY A 83 28.29 8.08 -2.95
C GLY A 83 27.58 8.73 -4.15
N ASP A 84 27.55 10.06 -4.17
CA ASP A 84 26.97 10.83 -5.27
C ASP A 84 27.88 10.74 -6.50
N ARG A 85 27.32 10.25 -7.60
CA ARG A 85 28.01 10.03 -8.87
C ARG A 85 27.15 10.64 -9.98
N ASP A 86 27.79 11.16 -11.01
CA ASP A 86 27.08 11.72 -12.17
C ASP A 86 26.02 10.74 -12.75
N ASP A 87 26.26 9.43 -12.61
CA ASP A 87 25.37 8.36 -13.09
C ASP A 87 24.25 7.95 -12.11
N ASN A 88 24.16 8.52 -10.91
CA ASN A 88 23.08 8.31 -9.93
C ASN A 88 22.35 9.59 -9.50
N LEU A 89 22.79 10.76 -9.97
CA LEU A 89 22.11 12.05 -9.75
C LEU A 89 20.68 12.09 -10.29
N TRP A 90 20.31 11.19 -11.23
CA TRP A 90 18.93 11.07 -11.70
C TRP A 90 17.97 10.44 -10.68
N VAL A 91 18.49 9.82 -9.63
CA VAL A 91 17.70 9.24 -8.52
C VAL A 91 17.57 10.21 -7.35
N THR A 92 18.49 11.18 -7.23
CA THR A 92 18.39 12.23 -6.22
C THR A 92 17.27 13.18 -6.60
N ILE A 93 16.38 13.46 -5.64
CA ILE A 93 15.34 14.47 -5.80
C ILE A 93 16.01 15.82 -5.56
N ASP A 94 16.00 16.69 -6.57
CA ASP A 94 16.41 18.08 -6.41
C ASP A 94 15.36 18.80 -5.56
N ASP A 95 15.61 18.93 -4.25
CA ASP A 95 14.82 19.75 -3.34
C ASP A 95 15.16 21.24 -3.58
N TYR A 96 14.57 21.85 -4.62
CA TYR A 96 14.59 23.30 -4.86
C TYR A 96 13.43 24.03 -4.16
#